data_AF-A0A1G8FSC9-F1
#
_entry.id   AF-A0A1G8FSC9-F1
#
_cell.length_a   1.000
_cell.length_b   1.000
_cell.length_c   1.000
_cell.angle_alpha   90.00
_cell.angle_beta   90.00
_cell.angle_gamma   90.00
#
_symmetry.space_group_name_H-M   'P 1'
#
loop_
_entity.id
_entity.type
_entity.pdbx_description
1 polymer ?
#
loop_
_entity_poly.entity_id
_entity_poly.type
_entity_poly.pdbx_seq_one_letter_code
_entity_poly.pdbx_strand_id
1 'polypeptide(L)'
;MLFSGKLNKLRTLALGMVFIGVIIMYIGYAAFVGFLGPWFADNTIIMAFFLVLGFLSIIGSTVMYIWLGLVSTKATRVYCPKCGKVTKIVGMRDECMFCKQMLSLDPADAPGNRQTT
;
A
#
# COMPACT_ATOMS: atom_id res chain seq x y z
N MET A 1 19.02 3.99 -0.02
CA MET A 1 18.45 4.70 -1.20
C MET A 1 17.03 4.23 -1.57
N LEU A 2 16.18 3.83 -0.61
CA LEU A 2 14.96 3.05 -0.86
C LEU A 2 13.69 3.69 -0.25
N PHE A 3 13.68 5.02 -0.06
CA PHE A 3 12.67 5.69 0.76
C PHE A 3 11.91 6.86 0.10
N SER A 4 12.34 7.36 -1.07
CA SER A 4 11.50 8.31 -1.83
C SER A 4 10.67 7.51 -2.86
N GLY A 5 9.38 7.29 -2.57
CA GLY A 5 8.43 6.58 -3.46
C GLY A 5 7.87 5.24 -2.97
N LYS A 6 8.31 4.74 -1.80
CA LYS A 6 7.88 3.44 -1.27
C LYS A 6 6.43 3.40 -0.77
N LEU A 7 5.92 4.50 -0.19
CA LEU A 7 4.55 4.52 0.35
C LEU A 7 3.50 4.32 -0.74
N ASN A 8 3.67 5.00 -1.89
CA ASN A 8 2.73 4.85 -3.00
C ASN A 8 2.83 3.44 -3.60
N LYS A 9 4.05 2.91 -3.74
CA LYS A 9 4.29 1.52 -4.18
C LYS A 9 3.69 0.47 -3.26
N LEU A 10 3.71 0.69 -1.94
CA LEU A 10 3.13 -0.23 -0.96
C LEU A 10 1.60 -0.24 -1.04
N ARG A 11 0.99 0.93 -1.30
CA ARG A 11 -0.46 1.05 -1.59
C ARG A 11 -0.84 0.32 -2.87
N THR A 12 -0.06 0.51 -3.94
CA THR A 12 -0.28 -0.17 -5.23
C THR A 12 -0.06 -1.68 -5.11
N LEU A 13 0.90 -2.12 -4.29
CA LEU A 13 1.15 -3.54 -4.01
C LEU A 13 -0.05 -4.19 -3.30
N ALA A 14 -0.61 -3.53 -2.29
CA ALA A 14 -1.80 -4.00 -1.58
C ALA A 14 -2.99 -4.16 -2.54
N LEU A 15 -3.23 -3.15 -3.37
CA LEU A 15 -4.28 -3.16 -4.39
C LEU A 15 -4.08 -4.24 -5.45
N GLY A 16 -2.83 -4.46 -5.88
CA GLY A 16 -2.50 -5.54 -6.83
C GLY A 16 -2.76 -6.94 -6.29
N MET A 17 -2.54 -7.15 -4.98
CA MET A 17 -2.79 -8.45 -4.34
C MET A 17 -4.28 -8.84 -4.35
N VAL A 18 -5.19 -7.85 -4.28
CA VAL A 18 -6.64 -8.07 -4.43
C VAL A 18 -6.98 -8.62 -5.81
N PHE A 19 -6.42 -8.03 -6.88
CA PHE A 19 -6.66 -8.51 -8.25
C PHE A 19 -6.21 -9.95 -8.44
N ILE A 20 -5.03 -10.29 -7.87
CA ILE A 20 -4.53 -11.67 -7.89
C ILE A 20 -5.49 -12.61 -7.16
N GLY A 21 -5.98 -12.22 -5.97
CA GLY A 21 -6.97 -12.99 -5.21
C GLY A 21 -8.27 -13.24 -5.98
N VAL A 22 -8.81 -12.21 -6.63
CA VAL A 22 -10.05 -12.32 -7.43
C VAL A 22 -9.84 -13.21 -8.66
N ILE A 23 -8.70 -13.11 -9.34
CA ILE A 23 -8.34 -13.97 -10.47
C ILE A 23 -8.29 -15.44 -10.02
N ILE A 24 -7.64 -15.73 -8.88
CA ILE A 24 -7.56 -17.08 -8.32
C ILE A 24 -8.96 -17.62 -7.99
N MET A 25 -9.85 -16.81 -7.40
CA MET A 25 -11.23 -17.22 -7.12
C MET A 25 -12.01 -17.54 -8.40
N TYR A 26 -11.88 -16.72 -9.44
CA TYR A 26 -12.58 -16.92 -10.70
C TYR A 26 -12.05 -18.14 -11.46
N ILE A 27 -10.74 -18.41 -11.41
CA ILE A 27 -10.15 -19.64 -11.96
C ILE A 27 -10.69 -20.87 -11.22
N GLY A 28 -10.80 -20.82 -9.90
CA GLY A 28 -11.39 -21.91 -9.11
C GLY A 28 -12.85 -22.19 -9.48
N TYR A 29 -13.65 -21.15 -9.68
CA TYR A 29 -15.03 -21.28 -10.15
C TYR A 29 -15.12 -21.78 -11.60
N ALA A 30 -14.30 -21.26 -12.52
CA ALA A 30 -14.28 -21.71 -13.91
C ALA A 30 -13.84 -23.17 -14.04
N ALA A 31 -12.89 -23.62 -13.19
CA ALA A 31 -12.51 -25.03 -13.09
C ALA A 31 -13.67 -25.90 -12.58
N PHE A 32 -14.43 -25.43 -11.58
CA PHE A 32 -15.61 -26.13 -11.05
C PHE A 32 -16.74 -26.25 -12.09
N VAL A 33 -17.02 -25.19 -12.85
CA VAL A 33 -18.04 -25.16 -13.92
C VAL A 33 -17.64 -26.02 -15.13
N GLY A 34 -16.45 -26.61 -15.14
CA GLY A 34 -16.01 -27.53 -16.18
C GLY A 34 -15.42 -26.85 -17.42
N PHE A 35 -15.08 -25.56 -17.34
CA PHE A 35 -14.48 -24.82 -18.47
C PHE A 35 -13.09 -25.36 -18.86
N LEU A 36 -12.35 -25.97 -17.92
CA LEU A 36 -11.06 -26.64 -18.17
C LEU A 36 -11.18 -28.11 -18.57
N GLY A 37 -12.40 -28.65 -18.66
CA GLY A 37 -12.69 -30.03 -19.09
C GLY A 37 -13.63 -30.78 -18.14
N PRO A 38 -14.40 -31.76 -18.66
CA PRO A 38 -15.43 -32.48 -17.90
C PRO A 38 -14.88 -33.34 -16.74
N TRP A 39 -13.57 -33.60 -16.69
CA TRP A 39 -12.92 -34.41 -15.66
C TRP A 39 -12.76 -33.70 -14.32
N PHE A 40 -12.80 -32.36 -14.29
CA PHE A 40 -12.73 -31.55 -13.07
C PHE A 40 -14.09 -31.05 -12.59
N ALA A 41 -15.15 -31.29 -13.36
CA ALA A 41 -16.51 -30.93 -13.01
C ALA A 41 -16.94 -31.63 -11.70
N ASP A 42 -17.72 -30.92 -10.87
CA ASP A 42 -18.25 -31.36 -9.58
C ASP A 42 -17.23 -31.71 -8.47
N ASN A 43 -15.93 -31.48 -8.67
CA ASN A 43 -14.95 -31.64 -7.58
C ASN A 43 -15.03 -30.47 -6.58
N THR A 44 -15.95 -30.59 -5.60
CA THR A 44 -16.18 -29.59 -4.54
C THR A 44 -14.92 -29.25 -3.75
N ILE A 45 -14.00 -30.22 -3.59
CA ILE A 45 -12.77 -30.06 -2.79
C ILE A 45 -11.83 -29.02 -3.42
N ILE A 46 -11.67 -29.05 -4.73
CA ILE A 46 -10.76 -28.16 -5.46
C ILE A 46 -11.32 -26.74 -5.47
N MET A 47 -12.64 -26.62 -5.67
CA MET A 47 -13.35 -25.35 -5.58
C MET A 47 -13.22 -24.71 -4.20
N ALA A 48 -13.47 -25.47 -3.13
CA ALA A 48 -13.36 -24.98 -1.76
C ALA A 48 -11.94 -24.49 -1.43
N PHE A 49 -10.91 -25.23 -1.86
CA PHE A 49 -9.53 -24.85 -1.60
C PHE A 49 -9.14 -23.53 -2.29
N PHE A 50 -9.49 -23.36 -3.57
CA PHE A 50 -9.24 -22.12 -4.31
C PHE A 50 -10.02 -20.92 -3.75
N LEU A 51 -11.25 -21.15 -3.29
CA LEU A 51 -12.08 -20.12 -2.67
C LEU A 51 -11.48 -19.67 -1.33
N VAL A 52 -11.08 -20.61 -0.47
CA VAL A 52 -10.42 -20.30 0.82
C VAL A 52 -9.10 -19.59 0.60
N LEU A 53 -8.28 -20.03 -0.36
CA LEU A 53 -7.02 -19.40 -0.70
C LEU A 53 -7.20 -17.96 -1.22
N GLY A 54 -8.15 -17.76 -2.13
CA GLY A 54 -8.50 -16.44 -2.65
C GLY A 54 -9.03 -15.50 -1.55
N PHE A 55 -9.86 -16.03 -0.65
CA PHE A 55 -10.37 -15.28 0.50
C PHE A 55 -9.26 -14.88 1.47
N LEU A 56 -8.31 -15.78 1.77
CA LEU A 56 -7.12 -15.48 2.57
C LEU A 56 -6.28 -14.36 1.94
N SER A 57 -6.13 -14.36 0.61
CA SER A 57 -5.41 -13.32 -0.12
C SER A 57 -6.06 -11.94 0.03
N ILE A 58 -7.40 -11.87 -0.05
CA ILE A 58 -8.15 -10.61 0.13
C ILE A 58 -8.06 -10.13 1.58
N ILE A 59 -8.17 -11.02 2.57
CA ILE A 59 -7.99 -10.66 3.99
C ILE A 59 -6.59 -10.09 4.20
N GLY A 60 -5.55 -10.75 3.68
CA GLY A 60 -4.17 -10.30 3.78
C GLY A 60 -3.98 -8.89 3.21
N SER A 61 -4.59 -8.60 2.05
CA SER A 61 -4.54 -7.26 1.45
C SER A 61 -5.21 -6.19 2.33
N THR A 62 -6.32 -6.53 2.98
CA THR A 62 -7.08 -5.62 3.84
C THR A 62 -6.29 -5.27 5.09
N VAL A 63 -5.64 -6.26 5.70
CA VAL A 63 -4.76 -6.05 6.87
C VAL A 63 -3.59 -5.11 6.51
N MET A 64 -2.97 -5.33 5.35
CA MET A 64 -1.87 -4.48 4.88
C MET A 64 -2.34 -3.03 4.64
N TYR A 65 -3.55 -2.85 4.08
CA TYR A 65 -4.14 -1.53 3.84
C TYR A 65 -4.50 -0.80 5.15
N ILE A 66 -5.00 -1.52 6.15
CA ILE A 66 -5.27 -0.95 7.48
C ILE A 66 -3.97 -0.46 8.12
N TRP A 67 -2.89 -1.24 8.06
CA TRP A 67 -1.58 -0.84 8.59
C TRP A 67 -1.06 0.44 7.93
N LEU A 68 -1.21 0.53 6.59
CA LEU A 68 -0.89 1.73 5.82
C LEU A 68 -1.74 2.94 6.26
N GLY A 69 -3.04 2.73 6.52
CA GLY A 69 -3.94 3.74 7.03
C GLY A 69 -3.49 4.28 8.39
N LEU A 70 -3.14 3.39 9.32
CA LEU A 70 -2.66 3.76 10.65
C LEU A 70 -1.38 4.61 10.58
N VAL A 71 -0.41 4.25 9.72
CA VAL A 71 0.81 5.05 9.50
C VAL A 71 0.47 6.45 8.97
N SER A 72 -0.49 6.57 8.04
CA SER A 72 -0.90 7.86 7.48
C SER A 72 -1.52 8.81 8.51
N THR A 73 -2.10 8.29 9.60
CA THR A 73 -2.70 9.14 10.65
C THR A 73 -1.67 9.71 11.63
N LYS A 74 -0.49 9.10 11.74
CA LYS A 74 0.59 9.52 12.65
C LYS A 74 1.48 10.64 12.09
N ALA A 75 1.19 11.13 10.88
CA ALA A 75 1.96 12.16 10.20
C ALA A 75 1.95 13.51 10.97
N THR A 76 3.12 14.03 11.31
CA THR A 76 3.29 15.31 11.98
C THR A 76 3.07 16.49 11.04
N ARG A 77 2.45 17.56 11.55
CA ARG A 77 2.23 18.81 10.83
C ARG A 77 3.48 19.68 10.97
N VAL A 78 4.10 20.07 9.86
CA VAL A 78 5.24 20.99 9.86
C VAL A 78 5.00 22.14 8.89
N TYR A 79 5.56 23.29 9.20
CA TYR A 79 5.49 24.47 8.34
C TYR A 79 6.60 24.40 7.28
N CYS A 80 6.25 24.54 6.00
CA CYS A 80 7.24 24.53 4.94
C CYS A 80 7.96 25.88 4.85
N PRO A 81 9.30 25.94 4.91
CA PRO A 81 10.06 27.21 4.91
C PRO A 81 10.00 27.96 3.57
N LYS A 82 9.67 27.27 2.46
CA LYS A 82 9.62 27.89 1.12
C LYS A 82 8.25 28.44 0.76
N CYS A 83 7.16 27.72 1.07
CA CYS A 83 5.81 28.11 0.66
C CYS A 83 4.93 28.60 1.80
N GLY A 84 5.38 28.49 3.04
CA GLY A 84 4.63 28.91 4.21
C GLY A 84 3.32 28.16 4.43
N LYS A 85 3.13 26.99 3.80
CA LYS A 85 1.94 26.16 3.97
C LYS A 85 2.23 25.04 4.95
N VAL A 86 1.23 24.69 5.75
CA VAL A 86 1.28 23.55 6.65
C VAL A 86 1.20 22.27 5.81
N THR A 87 2.25 21.45 5.85
CA THR A 87 2.30 20.16 5.16
C THR A 87 2.35 19.02 6.18
N LYS A 88 1.73 17.88 5.86
CA LYS A 88 1.92 16.64 6.61
C LYS A 88 3.10 15.90 6.02
N ILE A 89 3.95 15.39 6.89
CA ILE A 89 5.08 14.52 6.56
C ILE A 89 4.81 13.16 7.21
N VAL A 90 4.92 12.11 6.42
CA VAL A 90 4.64 10.72 6.82
C VAL A 90 5.94 9.99 7.16
N GLY A 91 7.06 10.37 6.53
CA GLY A 91 8.40 9.84 6.74
C GLY A 91 9.43 10.92 7.10
N MET A 92 10.66 10.47 7.39
CA MET A 92 11.79 11.33 7.77
C MET A 92 12.29 12.23 6.63
N ARG A 93 12.06 11.84 5.37
CA ARG A 93 12.43 12.60 4.17
C ARG A 93 11.28 12.52 3.18
N ASP A 94 10.39 13.50 3.25
CA ASP A 94 9.20 13.58 2.40
C ASP A 94 9.18 14.89 1.63
N GLU A 95 8.54 14.86 0.46
CA GLU A 95 8.35 16.04 -0.38
C GLU A 95 7.14 16.84 0.13
N CYS A 96 7.27 18.17 0.20
CA CYS A 96 6.13 19.04 0.50
C CYS A 96 5.04 18.88 -0.56
N MET A 97 3.79 18.67 -0.15
CA MET A 97 2.67 18.42 -1.09
C MET A 97 2.40 19.59 -2.06
N PHE A 98 2.80 20.81 -1.70
CA PHE A 98 2.53 22.02 -2.50
C PHE A 98 3.69 22.41 -3.41
N CYS A 99 4.91 22.49 -2.87
CA CYS A 99 6.08 22.98 -3.61
C CYS A 99 7.07 21.88 -4.02
N LYS A 100 6.79 20.61 -3.66
CA LYS A 100 7.63 19.42 -3.91
C LYS A 100 9.09 19.57 -3.44
N GLN A 101 9.35 20.50 -2.52
CA GLN A 101 10.65 20.60 -1.88
C GLN A 101 10.84 19.42 -0.93
N MET A 102 11.99 18.77 -1.00
CA MET A 102 12.36 17.70 -0.10
C MET A 102 12.59 18.28 1.30
N LEU A 103 11.84 17.76 2.28
CA LEU A 103 11.88 18.20 3.67
C LEU A 103 12.39 17.03 4.51
N SER A 104 13.51 17.24 5.20
CA SER A 104 14.09 16.25 6.11
C SER A 104 13.78 16.65 7.55
N LEU A 105 13.42 15.66 8.38
CA LEU A 105 13.29 15.80 9.84
C LEU A 105 14.50 15.22 10.59
N ASP A 106 15.50 14.77 9.85
CA ASP A 106 16.73 14.24 10.43
C ASP A 106 17.51 15.36 11.12
N PRO A 107 17.83 15.24 12.43
CA PRO A 107 18.68 16.20 13.13
C PRO A 107 20.09 16.31 12.52
N ALA A 108 20.55 15.32 11.74
CA ALA A 108 21.82 15.38 11.03
C ALA A 108 21.81 16.33 9.82
N ASP A 109 20.65 16.55 9.18
CA ASP A 109 20.51 17.57 8.13
C ASP A 109 19.96 18.90 8.66
N ALA A 110 19.69 19.00 9.97
CA ALA A 110 19.27 20.25 10.56
C ALA A 110 20.41 21.25 10.37
N PRO A 111 20.20 22.38 9.66
CA PRO A 111 21.19 23.44 9.67
C PRO A 111 21.29 23.88 11.13
N GLY A 112 22.45 23.63 11.76
CA GLY A 112 22.77 24.23 13.04
C GLY A 112 22.48 25.73 12.93
N ASN A 113 21.49 26.19 13.70
CA ASN A 113 21.20 27.58 14.03
C ASN A 113 21.17 28.67 12.93
N ARG A 114 20.78 28.40 11.67
CA ARG A 114 20.57 29.48 10.68
C ARG A 114 19.11 29.64 10.24
N GLN A 115 18.31 30.20 11.13
CA GLN A 115 17.18 31.06 10.78
C GLN A 115 17.27 32.32 11.64
N THR A 116 18.30 33.12 11.39
CA THR A 116 18.34 34.55 11.74
C THR A 116 17.31 35.28 10.89
N THR A 117 16.48 36.07 11.56
CA THR A 117 15.84 37.34 11.18
C THR A 117 15.78 37.72 9.71
#